data_AF-A0A438BY30-F1
#
_entry.id   AF-A0A438BY30-F1
#
_cell.length_a   1.000
_cell.length_b   1.000
_cell.length_c   1.000
_cell.angle_alpha   90.00
_cell.angle_beta   90.00
_cell.angle_gamma   90.00
#
_symmetry.space_group_name_H-M   'P 1'
#
loop_
_entity.id
_entity.type
_entity.pdbx_description
1 polymer ?
#
loop_
_entity_poly.entity_id
_entity_poly.type
_entity_poly.pdbx_seq_one_letter_code
_entity_poly.pdbx_strand_id
1 'polypeptide(L)'
;MRGNDSISDDGAMVVLLFYGWSLAMKAASCCEASEDAKKLVSQERSFACAEIESARAVVQRFGEALEEQEKNSQASEKQPLCPKCIDADLKYSEMHLITGSMVMHNKYEDVEGLMDEVQEARKIRIRHQPSKVMDMEHELRALRIQIREKSIFSVKLQKELAISKRAEENPSRLYELNGSETLGSYLRIQPCSDKAPELLKCSIQWYRVSSESSKNEPISVQVRDWLKIMNRAIGANKSIYAPEPFDVGRILQADIVSNGQKATVMTTGPVEPGWF
;
A
#
# COMPACT_ATOMS: atom_id res chain seq x y z
N MET A 1 12.23 -16.19 -46.15
CA MET A 1 12.80 -15.04 -45.41
C MET A 1 11.67 -14.37 -44.66
N ARG A 2 11.86 -14.19 -43.35
CA ARG A 2 10.96 -13.56 -42.38
C ARG A 2 11.24 -12.05 -42.33
N GLY A 3 10.23 -11.28 -41.94
CA GLY A 3 10.30 -9.86 -41.61
C GLY A 3 8.86 -9.34 -41.57
N ASN A 4 8.04 -9.65 -40.56
CA ASN A 4 8.00 -9.16 -39.17
C ASN A 4 7.58 -7.70 -39.07
N ASP A 5 6.27 -7.53 -38.88
CA ASP A 5 5.58 -6.31 -38.46
C ASP A 5 5.80 -6.08 -36.96
N SER A 6 6.28 -4.90 -36.60
CA SER A 6 6.46 -4.44 -35.22
C SER A 6 5.33 -3.47 -34.86
N ILE A 7 4.30 -4.00 -34.21
CA ILE A 7 3.23 -3.23 -33.56
C ILE A 7 3.77 -2.70 -32.23
N SER A 8 3.47 -1.42 -31.95
CA SER A 8 3.91 -0.67 -30.77
C SER A 8 3.47 -1.32 -29.45
N ASP A 9 4.43 -1.92 -28.74
CA ASP A 9 4.30 -2.60 -27.44
C ASP A 9 4.33 -1.63 -26.23
N ASP A 10 4.58 -0.33 -26.46
CA ASP A 10 5.00 0.58 -25.40
C ASP A 10 3.88 0.94 -24.39
N GLY A 11 2.62 1.01 -24.84
CA GLY A 11 1.49 1.37 -23.98
C GLY A 11 1.04 0.26 -23.03
N ALA A 12 1.04 -0.99 -23.50
CA ALA A 12 0.75 -2.16 -22.66
C ALA A 12 1.86 -2.37 -21.62
N MET A 13 3.10 -2.07 -21.99
CA MET A 13 4.24 -2.17 -21.08
C MET A 13 4.10 -1.23 -19.88
N VAL A 14 3.67 0.02 -20.08
CA VAL A 14 3.50 0.99 -18.98
C VAL A 14 2.43 0.54 -17.98
N VAL A 15 1.29 0.03 -18.45
CA VAL A 15 0.22 -0.45 -17.56
C VAL A 15 0.68 -1.66 -16.75
N LEU A 16 1.35 -2.62 -17.38
CA LEU A 16 1.92 -3.79 -16.70
C LEU A 16 2.98 -3.41 -15.67
N LEU A 17 3.80 -2.40 -15.95
CA LEU A 17 4.78 -1.86 -15.00
C LEU A 17 4.12 -1.22 -13.77
N PHE A 18 3.04 -0.46 -13.94
CA PHE A 18 2.30 0.14 -12.82
C PHE A 18 1.60 -0.90 -11.94
N TYR A 19 0.90 -1.88 -12.53
CA TYR A 19 0.28 -2.96 -11.77
C TYR A 19 1.33 -3.86 -11.10
N GLY A 20 2.44 -4.14 -11.80
CA GLY A 20 3.58 -4.88 -11.26
C GLY A 20 4.19 -4.19 -10.05
N TRP A 21 4.41 -2.87 -10.11
CA TRP A 21 4.96 -2.10 -8.99
C TRP A 21 3.98 -2.03 -7.80
N SER A 22 2.68 -1.81 -8.06
CA SER A 22 1.67 -1.81 -7.01
C SER A 22 1.59 -3.16 -6.27
N LEU A 23 1.62 -4.27 -7.02
CA LEU A 23 1.60 -5.62 -6.46
C LEU A 23 2.89 -5.91 -5.67
N ALA A 24 4.05 -5.49 -6.19
CA ALA A 24 5.34 -5.62 -5.51
C ALA A 24 5.38 -4.85 -4.19
N MET A 25 4.84 -3.62 -4.15
CA MET A 25 4.80 -2.80 -2.95
C MET A 25 3.88 -3.39 -1.87
N LYS A 26 2.74 -3.97 -2.29
CA LYS A 26 1.82 -4.67 -1.38
C LYS A 26 2.41 -5.98 -0.85
N ALA A 27 3.13 -6.72 -1.70
CA ALA A 27 3.86 -7.92 -1.29
C ALA A 27 4.97 -7.58 -0.28
N ALA A 28 5.74 -6.52 -0.52
CA ALA A 28 6.80 -6.07 0.39
C ALA A 28 6.27 -5.76 1.80
N SER A 29 5.18 -5.00 1.90
CA SER A 29 4.53 -4.68 3.20
C SER A 29 4.01 -5.94 3.91
N CYS A 30 3.46 -6.90 3.17
CA CYS A 30 2.99 -8.15 3.76
C CYS A 30 4.16 -9.04 4.24
N CYS A 31 5.25 -9.09 3.47
CA CYS A 31 6.46 -9.80 3.85
C CYS A 31 7.10 -9.20 5.11
N GLU A 32 7.17 -7.88 5.20
CA GLU A 32 7.68 -7.16 6.38
C GLU A 32 6.81 -7.46 7.62
N ALA A 33 5.48 -7.32 7.51
CA ALA A 33 4.57 -7.65 8.61
C ALA A 33 4.63 -9.13 9.02
N SER A 34 4.83 -10.05 8.07
CA SER A 34 5.01 -11.46 8.37
C SER A 34 6.34 -11.74 9.08
N GLU A 35 7.40 -11.02 8.74
CA GLU A 35 8.71 -11.21 9.35
C GLU A 35 8.74 -10.66 10.78
N ASP A 36 8.13 -9.50 11.00
CA ASP A 36 7.93 -8.93 12.34
C ASP A 36 7.10 -9.86 13.23
N ALA A 37 6.02 -10.45 12.70
CA ALA A 37 5.21 -11.42 13.42
C ALA A 37 6.02 -12.68 13.82
N LYS A 38 6.88 -13.20 12.92
CA LYS A 38 7.76 -14.34 13.24
C LYS A 38 8.76 -13.99 14.33
N LYS A 39 9.34 -12.78 14.30
CA LYS A 39 10.28 -12.30 15.31
C LYS A 39 9.62 -12.18 16.69
N LEU A 40 8.39 -11.69 16.75
CA LEU A 40 7.63 -11.65 18.00
C LEU A 40 7.33 -13.06 18.53
N VAL A 41 6.92 -13.99 17.66
CA VAL A 41 6.66 -15.37 18.06
C VAL A 41 7.93 -16.06 18.55
N SER A 42 9.08 -15.84 17.91
CA SER A 42 10.36 -16.43 18.35
C SER A 42 10.83 -15.84 19.68
N GLN A 43 10.61 -14.54 19.90
CA GLN A 43 10.92 -13.85 21.15
C GLN A 43 10.03 -14.34 22.31
N GLU A 44 8.73 -14.44 22.11
CA GLU A 44 7.82 -14.98 23.15
C GLU A 44 8.14 -16.45 23.48
N ARG A 45 8.51 -17.24 22.46
CA ARG A 45 8.97 -18.62 22.68
C ARG A 45 10.24 -18.69 23.51
N SER A 46 11.22 -17.81 23.29
CA SER A 46 12.46 -17.81 24.08
C SER A 46 12.22 -17.40 25.52
N PHE A 47 11.35 -16.40 25.76
CA PHE A 47 10.94 -16.03 27.13
C PHE A 47 10.23 -17.18 27.84
N ALA A 48 9.27 -17.84 27.19
CA ALA A 48 8.57 -18.97 27.76
C ALA A 48 9.52 -20.14 28.07
N CYS A 49 10.47 -20.45 27.18
CA CYS A 49 11.47 -21.49 27.43
C CYS A 49 12.37 -21.15 28.64
N ALA A 50 12.82 -19.90 28.76
CA ALA A 50 13.65 -19.46 29.89
C ALA A 50 12.89 -19.54 31.22
N GLU A 51 11.60 -19.17 31.24
CA GLU A 51 10.76 -19.26 32.44
C GLU A 51 10.53 -20.73 32.85
N ILE A 52 10.32 -21.63 31.87
CA ILE A 52 10.21 -23.07 32.11
C ILE A 52 11.53 -23.64 32.65
N GLU A 53 12.68 -23.26 32.11
CA GLU A 53 13.98 -23.72 32.59
C GLU A 53 14.29 -23.21 34.00
N SER A 54 13.95 -21.95 34.29
CA SER A 54 14.03 -21.39 35.64
C SER A 54 13.18 -22.18 36.63
N ALA A 55 11.93 -22.49 36.27
CA ALA A 55 11.05 -23.31 37.10
C ALA A 55 11.59 -24.74 37.32
N ARG A 56 12.16 -25.36 36.27
CA ARG A 56 12.83 -26.67 36.40
C ARG A 56 14.03 -26.61 37.34
N ALA A 57 14.85 -25.56 37.27
CA ALA A 57 15.99 -25.39 38.16
C ALA A 57 15.56 -25.21 39.64
N VAL A 58 14.43 -24.54 39.88
CA VAL A 58 13.83 -24.46 41.23
C VAL A 58 13.40 -25.84 41.71
N VAL A 59 12.66 -26.61 40.89
CA VAL A 59 12.21 -27.97 41.23
C VAL A 59 13.39 -28.91 41.50
N GLN A 60 14.45 -28.82 40.70
CA GLN A 60 15.66 -29.63 40.91
C GLN A 60 16.32 -29.34 42.26
N ARG A 61 16.48 -28.06 42.62
CA ARG A 61 17.04 -27.66 43.92
C ARG A 61 16.20 -28.16 45.09
N PHE A 62 14.88 -28.15 44.96
CA PHE A 62 14.00 -28.76 45.97
C PHE A 62 14.19 -30.28 46.06
N GLY A 63 14.32 -30.98 44.93
CA GLY A 63 14.59 -32.42 44.90
C GLY A 63 15.90 -32.79 45.60
N GLU A 64 16.99 -32.09 45.27
CA GLU A 64 18.32 -32.30 45.87
C GLU A 64 18.31 -32.01 47.38
N ALA A 65 17.65 -30.93 47.82
CA ALA A 65 17.53 -30.58 49.23
C ALA A 65 16.75 -31.62 50.05
N LEU A 66 15.70 -32.22 49.46
CA LEU A 66 14.94 -33.29 50.10
C LEU A 66 15.75 -34.58 50.20
N GLU A 67 16.50 -34.95 49.16
CA GLU A 67 17.36 -36.13 49.17
C GLU A 67 18.52 -35.99 50.19
N GLU A 68 19.08 -34.79 50.34
CA GLU A 68 20.09 -34.48 51.36
C GLU A 68 19.51 -34.56 52.79
N GLN A 69 18.29 -34.06 52.99
CA GLN A 69 17.59 -34.19 54.27
C GLN A 69 17.34 -35.66 54.64
N GLU A 70 16.95 -36.49 53.67
CA GLU A 70 16.71 -37.91 53.88
C GLU A 70 18.00 -38.68 54.21
N LYS A 71 19.10 -38.41 53.50
CA LYS A 71 20.41 -39.00 53.80
C LYS A 71 20.98 -38.57 55.16
N ASN A 72 20.83 -37.30 55.53
CA ASN A 72 21.27 -36.79 56.83
C ASN A 72 20.48 -37.42 57.98
N SER A 73 19.18 -37.69 57.77
CA SER A 73 18.34 -38.38 58.75
C SER A 73 18.78 -39.84 58.97
N GLN A 74 19.18 -40.54 57.90
CA GLN A 74 19.66 -41.93 57.98
C GLN A 74 21.10 -42.06 58.53
N ALA A 75 21.95 -41.04 58.38
CA ALA A 75 23.33 -41.05 58.88
C ALA A 75 23.42 -40.86 60.41
N SER A 76 22.43 -40.21 61.03
CA SER A 76 22.35 -40.02 62.47
C SER A 76 22.02 -41.31 63.25
N GLU A 77 21.62 -42.39 62.56
CA GLU A 77 21.14 -43.61 63.20
C GLU A 77 22.25 -44.67 63.45
N LYS A 78 23.52 -44.37 63.13
CA LYS A 78 24.63 -45.36 63.23
C LYS A 78 25.90 -44.84 63.91
N GLN A 79 25.88 -44.60 65.23
CA GLN A 79 27.11 -44.66 66.07
C GLN A 79 26.80 -45.13 67.51
N PRO A 80 27.59 -46.05 68.12
CA PRO A 80 27.40 -46.46 69.51
C PRO A 80 28.08 -45.47 70.47
N LEU A 81 27.30 -44.80 71.33
CA LEU A 81 27.77 -43.77 72.26
C LEU A 81 27.92 -44.27 73.72
N CYS A 82 28.99 -43.81 74.38
CA CYS A 82 29.38 -44.11 75.77
C CYS A 82 28.39 -43.50 76.81
N PRO A 83 28.16 -44.12 77.98
CA PRO A 83 27.17 -43.68 78.97
C PRO A 83 27.33 -42.27 79.58
N LYS A 84 28.45 -41.57 79.35
CA LYS A 84 28.69 -40.21 79.89
C LYS A 84 28.45 -39.08 78.88
N CYS A 85 28.12 -39.40 77.63
CA CYS A 85 27.89 -38.41 76.58
C CYS A 85 26.38 -38.07 76.38
N ILE A 86 25.49 -38.87 76.97
CA ILE A 86 24.05 -38.87 76.67
C ILE A 86 23.37 -37.52 76.99
N ASP A 87 23.76 -36.84 78.07
CA ASP A 87 23.14 -35.56 78.47
C ASP A 87 23.62 -34.35 77.64
N ALA A 88 24.84 -34.40 77.11
CA ALA A 88 25.38 -33.37 76.22
C ALA A 88 24.85 -33.55 74.79
N ASP A 89 24.71 -34.80 74.35
CA ASP A 89 24.14 -35.15 73.05
C ASP A 89 22.64 -34.86 72.99
N LEU A 90 21.88 -35.06 74.07
CA LEU A 90 20.46 -34.66 74.10
C LEU A 90 20.29 -33.16 73.92
N LYS A 91 21.08 -32.34 74.62
CA LYS A 91 21.03 -30.88 74.49
C LYS A 91 21.53 -30.37 73.15
N TYR A 92 22.56 -31.01 72.59
CA TYR A 92 23.08 -30.65 71.27
C TYR A 92 22.10 -31.05 70.16
N SER A 93 21.48 -32.22 70.26
CA SER A 93 20.43 -32.69 69.35
C SER A 93 19.17 -31.83 69.45
N GLU A 94 18.73 -31.49 70.67
CA GLU A 94 17.56 -30.63 70.91
C GLU A 94 17.82 -29.19 70.40
N MET A 95 19.01 -28.63 70.64
CA MET A 95 19.40 -27.32 70.09
C MET A 95 19.49 -27.34 68.55
N HIS A 96 20.00 -28.41 67.94
CA HIS A 96 20.08 -28.53 66.48
C HIS A 96 18.71 -28.75 65.85
N LEU A 97 17.82 -29.50 66.50
CA LEU A 97 16.41 -29.67 66.11
C LEU A 97 15.65 -28.35 66.23
N ILE A 98 15.84 -27.59 67.30
CA ILE A 98 15.21 -26.27 67.48
C ILE A 98 15.74 -25.28 66.43
N THR A 99 17.05 -25.26 66.18
CA THR A 99 17.67 -24.37 65.18
C THR A 99 17.23 -24.75 63.76
N GLY A 100 17.21 -26.04 63.43
CA GLY A 100 16.71 -26.55 62.16
C GLY A 100 15.21 -26.26 61.96
N SER A 101 14.40 -26.42 63.01
CA SER A 101 12.97 -26.11 62.98
C SER A 101 12.72 -24.60 62.80
N MET A 102 13.48 -23.74 63.47
CA MET A 102 13.39 -22.28 63.32
C MET A 102 13.84 -21.80 61.93
N VAL A 103 14.92 -22.38 61.38
CA VAL A 103 15.38 -22.06 60.01
C VAL A 103 14.39 -22.55 58.95
N MET A 104 13.82 -23.73 59.14
CA MET A 104 12.77 -24.23 58.25
C MET A 104 11.52 -23.35 58.35
N HIS A 105 11.08 -22.98 59.56
CA HIS A 105 9.92 -22.10 59.74
C HIS A 105 10.11 -20.75 59.04
N ASN A 106 11.26 -20.08 59.22
CA ASN A 106 11.57 -18.83 58.53
C ASN A 106 11.62 -18.99 56.99
N LYS A 107 12.15 -20.10 56.48
CA LYS A 107 12.15 -20.38 55.03
C LYS A 107 10.74 -20.68 54.50
N TYR A 108 9.90 -21.36 55.28
CA TYR A 108 8.51 -21.63 54.92
C TYR A 108 7.70 -20.33 54.91
N GLU A 109 7.88 -19.46 55.90
CA GLU A 109 7.26 -18.12 55.94
C GLU A 109 7.69 -17.24 54.75
N ASP A 110 8.97 -17.26 54.38
CA ASP A 110 9.50 -16.53 53.20
C ASP A 110 8.96 -17.09 51.88
N VAL A 111 8.89 -18.42 51.74
CA VAL A 111 8.30 -19.08 50.57
C VAL A 111 6.80 -18.81 50.47
N GLU A 112 6.08 -18.80 51.59
CA GLU A 112 4.65 -18.48 51.63
C GLU A 112 4.41 -17.01 51.26
N GLY A 113 5.22 -16.08 51.76
CA GLY A 113 5.19 -14.67 51.35
C GLY A 113 5.46 -14.48 49.84
N LEU A 114 6.45 -15.18 49.29
CA LEU A 114 6.72 -15.17 47.85
C LEU A 114 5.57 -15.77 47.04
N MET A 115 4.90 -16.82 47.53
CA MET A 115 3.72 -17.38 46.87
C MET A 115 2.58 -16.37 46.80
N ASP A 116 2.34 -15.61 47.87
CA ASP A 116 1.31 -14.57 47.91
C ASP A 116 1.64 -13.41 46.96
N GLU A 117 2.89 -12.95 46.92
CA GLU A 117 3.34 -11.92 45.97
C GLU A 117 3.18 -12.36 44.52
N VAL A 118 3.55 -13.60 44.20
CA VAL A 118 3.38 -14.19 42.87
C VAL A 118 1.90 -14.27 42.50
N GLN A 119 1.03 -14.65 43.43
CA GLN A 119 -0.41 -14.72 43.18
C GLN A 119 -1.01 -13.34 42.92
N GLU A 120 -0.62 -12.31 43.68
CA GLU A 120 -1.09 -10.94 43.46
C GLU A 120 -0.55 -10.35 42.15
N ALA A 121 0.71 -10.58 41.81
CA ALA A 121 1.27 -10.21 40.51
C ALA A 121 0.49 -10.86 39.35
N ARG A 122 0.10 -12.12 39.52
CA ARG A 122 -0.70 -12.86 38.53
C ARG A 122 -2.11 -12.26 38.38
N LYS A 123 -2.78 -11.91 39.48
CA LYS A 123 -4.09 -11.22 39.45
C LYS A 123 -4.02 -9.87 38.76
N ILE A 124 -2.97 -9.08 39.05
CA ILE A 124 -2.75 -7.77 38.41
C ILE A 124 -2.57 -7.96 36.91
N ARG A 125 -1.70 -8.90 36.48
CA ARG A 125 -1.47 -9.21 35.07
C ARG A 125 -2.77 -9.64 34.35
N ILE A 126 -3.54 -10.53 34.97
CA ILE A 126 -4.81 -11.04 34.42
C ILE A 126 -5.87 -9.93 34.32
N ARG A 127 -5.83 -8.90 35.16
CA ARG A 127 -6.75 -7.74 35.04
C ARG A 127 -6.29 -6.72 34.01
N HIS A 128 -4.99 -6.43 33.94
CA HIS A 128 -4.45 -5.38 33.06
C HIS A 128 -4.38 -5.82 31.60
N GLN A 129 -4.11 -7.09 31.32
CA GLN A 129 -4.01 -7.59 29.94
C GLN A 129 -5.35 -7.50 29.19
N PRO A 130 -6.50 -7.93 29.73
CA PRO A 130 -7.81 -7.73 29.10
C PRO A 130 -8.18 -6.24 28.94
N SER A 131 -7.84 -5.39 29.92
CA SER A 131 -8.07 -3.94 29.80
C SER A 131 -7.32 -3.35 28.61
N LYS A 132 -6.02 -3.68 28.48
CA LYS A 132 -5.19 -3.20 27.36
C LYS A 132 -5.71 -3.71 26.01
N VAL A 133 -6.16 -4.96 25.95
CA VAL A 133 -6.78 -5.52 24.74
C VAL A 133 -8.07 -4.77 24.40
N MET A 134 -8.95 -4.50 25.36
CA MET A 134 -10.17 -3.74 25.11
C MET A 134 -9.89 -2.32 24.64
N ASP A 135 -8.95 -1.61 25.27
CA ASP A 135 -8.58 -0.23 24.88
C ASP A 135 -8.09 -0.19 23.42
N MET A 136 -7.21 -1.12 23.04
CA MET A 136 -6.74 -1.26 21.66
C MET A 136 -7.87 -1.65 20.70
N GLU A 137 -8.81 -2.52 21.10
CA GLU A 137 -9.98 -2.87 20.28
C GLU A 137 -10.92 -1.69 20.07
N HIS A 138 -11.07 -0.81 21.06
CA HIS A 138 -11.80 0.44 20.93
C HIS A 138 -11.10 1.41 19.97
N GLU A 139 -9.78 1.56 20.09
CA GLU A 139 -8.98 2.40 19.18
C GLU A 139 -9.03 1.89 17.73
N LEU A 140 -8.87 0.58 17.53
CA LEU A 140 -9.00 -0.06 16.21
C LEU A 140 -10.40 0.15 15.61
N ARG A 141 -11.45 0.09 16.42
CA ARG A 141 -12.82 0.41 15.96
C ARG A 141 -12.94 1.86 15.53
N ALA A 142 -12.40 2.79 16.32
CA ALA A 142 -12.41 4.22 16.00
C ALA A 142 -11.65 4.50 14.68
N LEU A 143 -10.45 3.94 14.51
CA LEU A 143 -9.66 4.08 13.29
C LEU A 143 -10.38 3.50 12.06
N ARG A 144 -11.02 2.34 12.20
CA ARG A 144 -11.84 1.74 11.13
C ARG A 144 -13.02 2.63 10.73
N ILE A 145 -13.64 3.34 11.67
CA ILE A 145 -14.71 4.31 11.37
C ILE A 145 -14.13 5.50 10.59
N GLN A 146 -13.04 6.10 11.08
CA GLN A 146 -12.38 7.22 10.41
C GLN A 146 -11.93 6.88 8.98
N ILE A 147 -11.39 5.68 8.75
CA ILE A 147 -10.99 5.22 7.41
C ILE A 147 -12.21 5.14 6.49
N ARG A 148 -13.35 4.64 6.96
CA ARG A 148 -14.59 4.58 6.17
C ARG A 148 -15.09 5.97 5.82
N GLU A 149 -15.15 6.88 6.80
CA GLU A 149 -15.56 8.26 6.58
C GLU A 149 -14.65 8.98 5.57
N LYS A 150 -13.33 8.86 5.75
CA LYS A 150 -12.35 9.43 4.81
C LYS A 150 -12.43 8.79 3.43
N SER A 151 -12.72 7.50 3.33
CA SER A 151 -12.92 6.82 2.05
C SER A 151 -14.16 7.33 1.32
N ILE A 152 -15.29 7.50 2.04
CA ILE A 152 -16.51 8.08 1.48
C ILE A 152 -16.24 9.52 0.99
N PHE A 153 -15.55 10.32 1.80
CA PHE A 153 -15.18 11.69 1.42
C PHE A 153 -14.24 11.73 0.22
N SER A 154 -13.26 10.83 0.14
CA SER A 154 -12.36 10.69 -1.00
C SER A 154 -13.11 10.36 -2.29
N VAL A 155 -14.06 9.42 -2.25
CA VAL A 155 -14.91 9.10 -3.41
C VAL A 155 -15.76 10.30 -3.82
N LYS A 156 -16.29 11.06 -2.85
CA LYS A 156 -17.05 12.28 -3.13
C LYS A 156 -16.18 13.34 -3.80
N LEU A 157 -14.99 13.60 -3.27
CA LEU A 157 -14.02 14.51 -3.87
C LEU A 157 -13.59 14.07 -5.27
N GLN A 158 -13.37 12.78 -5.49
CA GLN A 158 -13.05 12.26 -6.84
C GLN A 158 -14.18 12.53 -7.83
N LYS A 159 -15.44 12.40 -7.42
CA LYS A 159 -16.59 12.77 -8.27
C LYS A 159 -16.63 14.27 -8.55
N GLU A 160 -16.43 15.10 -7.54
CA GLU A 160 -16.38 16.56 -7.69
C GLU A 160 -15.22 16.99 -8.61
N LEU A 161 -14.04 16.39 -8.47
CA LEU A 161 -12.90 16.61 -9.36
C LEU A 161 -13.17 16.16 -10.79
N ALA A 162 -13.85 15.03 -10.99
CA ALA A 162 -14.24 14.59 -12.32
C ALA A 162 -15.26 15.55 -12.98
N ILE A 163 -16.16 16.12 -12.18
CA ILE A 163 -17.11 17.15 -12.65
C ILE A 163 -16.36 18.46 -12.96
N SER A 164 -15.48 18.91 -12.05
CA SER A 164 -14.66 20.10 -12.23
C SER A 164 -13.73 19.99 -13.43
N LYS A 165 -13.10 18.83 -13.66
CA LYS A 165 -12.27 18.59 -14.83
C LYS A 165 -13.06 18.66 -16.14
N ARG A 166 -14.27 18.12 -16.17
CA ARG A 166 -15.20 18.31 -17.32
C ARG A 166 -15.65 19.76 -17.48
N ALA A 167 -15.73 20.53 -16.39
CA ALA A 167 -16.04 21.96 -16.43
C ALA A 167 -14.83 22.83 -16.83
N GLU A 168 -13.60 22.43 -16.48
CA GLU A 168 -12.32 23.05 -16.85
C GLU A 168 -11.89 22.69 -18.28
N GLU A 169 -12.46 21.64 -18.88
CA GLU A 169 -12.25 21.30 -20.29
C GLU A 169 -12.80 22.33 -21.28
N ASN A 170 -13.28 23.50 -20.83
CA ASN A 170 -12.70 24.83 -21.12
C ASN A 170 -13.78 25.92 -21.18
N PRO A 171 -13.75 26.94 -20.30
CA PRO A 171 -14.46 28.19 -20.53
C PRO A 171 -13.91 29.01 -21.72
N SER A 172 -12.87 28.52 -22.41
CA SER A 172 -12.16 29.17 -23.53
C SER A 172 -12.08 28.33 -24.83
N ARG A 173 -12.64 27.11 -24.90
CA ARG A 173 -12.71 26.34 -26.16
C ARG A 173 -13.81 26.96 -27.02
N LEU A 174 -13.43 27.84 -27.93
CA LEU A 174 -14.36 28.40 -28.91
C LEU A 174 -14.77 27.37 -29.98
N TYR A 175 -13.89 26.39 -30.24
CA TYR A 175 -14.06 25.38 -31.26
C TYR A 175 -13.61 24.00 -30.77
N GLU A 176 -14.26 22.96 -31.28
CA GLU A 176 -13.97 21.56 -31.03
C GLU A 176 -13.93 20.80 -32.35
N LEU A 177 -13.14 19.73 -32.38
CA LEU A 177 -13.05 18.82 -33.51
C LEU A 177 -13.95 17.61 -33.28
N ASN A 178 -14.90 17.41 -34.17
CA ASN A 178 -15.90 16.33 -34.11
C ASN A 178 -15.76 15.41 -35.33
N GLY A 179 -15.79 14.10 -35.11
CA GLY A 179 -15.69 13.09 -36.18
C GLY A 179 -14.88 11.88 -35.73
N SER A 180 -14.99 10.78 -36.49
CA SER A 180 -14.15 9.60 -36.28
C SER A 180 -12.74 9.87 -36.78
N GLU A 181 -11.71 9.54 -36.01
CA GLU A 181 -10.30 9.73 -36.38
C GLU A 181 -9.80 8.53 -37.20
N THR A 182 -10.53 8.13 -38.25
CA THR A 182 -10.27 6.94 -39.07
C THR A 182 -10.21 7.30 -40.56
N LEU A 183 -9.36 6.66 -41.35
CA LEU A 183 -9.36 6.83 -42.80
C LEU A 183 -10.73 6.49 -43.40
N GLY A 184 -11.26 7.37 -44.27
CA GLY A 184 -12.60 7.20 -44.86
C GLY A 184 -13.73 7.89 -44.09
N SER A 185 -13.45 8.48 -42.92
CA SER A 185 -14.37 9.37 -42.23
C SER A 185 -14.20 10.83 -42.68
N TYR A 186 -14.83 11.76 -41.96
CA TYR A 186 -14.50 13.18 -42.01
C TYR A 186 -14.43 13.75 -40.59
N LEU A 187 -13.55 14.71 -40.41
CA LEU A 187 -13.41 15.54 -39.23
C LEU A 187 -14.04 16.90 -39.51
N ARG A 188 -14.79 17.43 -38.54
CA ARG A 188 -15.50 18.69 -38.64
C ARG A 188 -15.23 19.56 -37.41
N ILE A 189 -14.74 20.76 -37.64
CA ILE A 189 -14.64 21.82 -36.65
C ILE A 189 -16.05 22.35 -36.39
N GLN A 190 -16.45 22.37 -35.13
CA GLN A 190 -17.73 22.88 -34.67
C GLN A 190 -17.52 23.95 -33.58
N PRO A 191 -18.32 25.04 -33.57
CA PRO A 191 -18.28 25.99 -32.47
C PRO A 191 -18.87 25.38 -31.20
N CYS A 192 -18.22 25.56 -30.06
CA CYS A 192 -18.68 25.01 -28.78
C CYS A 192 -19.66 25.94 -28.04
N SER A 193 -19.77 27.20 -28.47
CA SER A 193 -20.57 28.23 -27.81
C SER A 193 -21.09 29.25 -28.81
N ASP A 194 -22.25 29.84 -28.51
CA ASP A 194 -22.83 30.97 -29.27
C ASP A 194 -21.93 32.21 -29.30
N LYS A 195 -20.90 32.26 -28.44
CA LYS A 195 -19.89 33.33 -28.43
C LYS A 195 -18.78 33.13 -29.49
N ALA A 196 -18.70 31.96 -30.10
CA ALA A 196 -17.69 31.67 -31.10
C ALA A 196 -18.06 32.29 -32.45
N PRO A 197 -17.10 32.96 -33.14
CA PRO A 197 -17.32 33.48 -34.48
C PRO A 197 -17.81 32.38 -35.45
N GLU A 198 -18.68 32.78 -36.39
CA GLU A 198 -19.11 31.88 -37.45
C GLU A 198 -17.90 31.36 -38.24
N LEU A 199 -17.81 30.04 -38.42
CA LEU A 199 -16.70 29.39 -39.12
C LEU A 199 -16.48 29.90 -40.57
N LEU A 200 -17.51 30.46 -41.21
CA LEU A 200 -17.41 31.08 -42.54
C LEU A 200 -16.56 32.37 -42.55
N LYS A 201 -16.40 33.01 -41.40
CA LYS A 201 -15.59 34.21 -41.20
C LYS A 201 -14.18 33.87 -40.70
N CYS A 202 -13.91 32.60 -40.40
CA CYS A 202 -12.62 32.14 -39.93
C CYS A 202 -11.74 31.67 -41.09
N SER A 203 -10.43 31.93 -40.99
CA SER A 203 -9.44 31.27 -41.82
C SER A 203 -9.01 29.98 -41.11
N ILE A 204 -9.12 28.85 -41.80
CA ILE A 204 -8.83 27.53 -41.25
C ILE A 204 -7.70 26.92 -42.06
N GLN A 205 -6.70 26.34 -41.40
CA GLN A 205 -5.64 25.60 -42.06
C GLN A 205 -5.37 24.30 -41.31
N TRP A 206 -5.31 23.20 -42.05
CA TRP A 206 -4.99 21.88 -41.51
C TRP A 206 -3.51 21.53 -41.68
N TYR A 207 -3.00 20.79 -40.71
CA TYR A 207 -1.61 20.38 -40.61
C TYR A 207 -1.50 18.93 -40.16
N ARG A 208 -0.47 18.26 -40.66
CA ARG A 208 0.02 16.98 -40.12
C ARG A 208 1.09 17.30 -39.10
N VAL A 209 0.89 16.85 -37.87
CA VAL A 209 1.87 17.01 -36.79
C VAL A 209 2.94 15.94 -36.94
N SER A 210 4.20 16.36 -37.04
CA SER A 210 5.37 15.47 -37.09
C SER A 210 5.98 15.32 -35.70
N SER A 211 6.41 14.11 -35.34
CA SER A 211 7.10 13.83 -34.07
C SER A 211 8.57 14.26 -34.09
N GLU A 212 9.17 14.47 -35.26
CA GLU A 212 10.63 14.53 -35.44
C GLU A 212 11.18 15.94 -35.74
N SER A 213 10.31 16.91 -36.07
CA SER A 213 10.74 18.30 -36.24
C SER A 213 9.65 19.27 -35.77
N SER A 214 10.04 20.41 -35.19
CA SER A 214 9.14 21.45 -34.67
C SER A 214 8.32 22.19 -35.75
N LYS A 215 8.28 21.67 -36.98
CA LYS A 215 7.56 22.25 -38.12
C LYS A 215 6.47 21.28 -38.56
N ASN A 216 5.22 21.61 -38.21
CA ASN A 216 4.04 20.90 -38.71
C ASN A 216 3.94 21.06 -40.23
N GLU A 217 3.65 19.96 -40.94
CA GLU A 217 3.51 19.99 -42.40
C GLU A 217 2.11 20.53 -42.75
N PRO A 218 2.00 21.72 -43.40
CA PRO A 218 0.70 22.19 -43.85
C PRO A 218 0.18 21.24 -44.91
N ILE A 219 -1.10 20.87 -44.79
CA ILE A 219 -1.78 20.12 -45.83
C ILE A 219 -2.04 21.09 -46.98
N SER A 220 -1.08 21.19 -47.90
CA SER A 220 -1.13 22.02 -49.09
C SER A 220 -1.83 21.27 -50.21
N VAL A 221 -2.91 21.84 -50.75
CA VAL A 221 -3.63 21.24 -51.88
C VAL A 221 -2.94 21.72 -53.17
N GLN A 222 -2.17 20.83 -53.81
CA GLN A 222 -1.61 21.11 -55.15
C GLN A 222 -2.72 21.06 -56.19
N VAL A 223 -3.36 22.21 -56.41
CA VAL A 223 -4.31 22.37 -57.52
C VAL A 223 -3.77 23.44 -58.45
N ARG A 224 -3.37 23.02 -59.66
CA ARG A 224 -2.88 23.90 -60.73
C ARG A 224 -3.87 25.05 -60.97
N ASP A 225 -3.31 26.22 -61.22
CA ASP A 225 -3.87 27.57 -61.02
C ASP A 225 -5.24 27.93 -61.63
N TRP A 226 -5.88 27.06 -62.41
CA TRP A 226 -7.18 27.35 -63.02
C TRP A 226 -8.39 26.92 -62.16
N LEU A 227 -8.16 26.24 -61.04
CA LEU A 227 -9.19 25.86 -60.06
C LEU A 227 -9.09 26.67 -58.75
N LYS A 228 -8.52 27.87 -58.74
CA LYS A 228 -8.56 28.72 -57.52
C LYS A 228 -9.92 29.40 -57.30
N ILE A 229 -10.70 29.58 -58.37
CA ILE A 229 -11.99 30.29 -58.33
C ILE A 229 -13.18 29.31 -58.14
N MET A 230 -13.06 28.07 -58.64
CA MET A 230 -14.09 27.02 -58.49
C MET A 230 -13.94 26.16 -57.23
N ASN A 231 -12.74 26.10 -56.63
CA ASN A 231 -12.44 25.16 -55.54
C ASN A 231 -12.73 25.71 -54.13
N ARG A 232 -13.68 26.64 -54.01
CA ARG A 232 -14.33 26.95 -52.74
C ARG A 232 -15.17 25.77 -52.23
N ALA A 233 -15.22 24.64 -52.94
CA ALA A 233 -16.05 23.48 -52.63
C ALA A 233 -15.31 22.38 -51.84
N ILE A 234 -14.03 22.11 -52.05
CA ILE A 234 -13.36 20.95 -51.42
C ILE A 234 -11.88 21.25 -51.21
N GLY A 235 -11.47 21.61 -49.99
CA GLY A 235 -10.07 21.90 -49.69
C GLY A 235 -9.83 21.99 -48.18
N ALA A 236 -8.58 21.74 -47.76
CA ALA A 236 -8.07 21.81 -46.39
C ALA A 236 -8.07 23.23 -45.78
N ASN A 237 -8.89 24.12 -46.33
CA ASN A 237 -9.18 25.47 -45.86
C ASN A 237 -10.62 25.62 -45.35
N LYS A 238 -11.27 24.48 -45.07
CA LYS A 238 -12.65 24.39 -44.59
C LYS A 238 -12.73 23.85 -43.18
N SER A 239 -13.86 24.10 -42.53
CA SER A 239 -14.21 23.48 -41.25
C SER A 239 -14.40 21.97 -41.33
N ILE A 240 -14.33 21.36 -42.53
CA ILE A 240 -14.40 19.91 -42.71
C ILE A 240 -13.13 19.45 -43.42
N TYR A 241 -12.55 18.36 -42.94
CA TYR A 241 -11.41 17.69 -43.53
C TYR A 241 -11.67 16.18 -43.57
N ALA A 242 -11.44 15.55 -44.73
CA ALA A 242 -11.52 14.10 -44.86
C ALA A 242 -10.09 13.56 -44.78
N PRO A 243 -9.76 12.68 -43.82
CA PRO A 243 -8.44 12.07 -43.76
C PRO A 243 -8.11 11.32 -45.05
N GLU A 244 -6.92 11.56 -45.56
CA GLU A 244 -6.31 10.94 -46.72
C GLU A 244 -5.35 9.81 -46.28
N PRO A 245 -4.95 8.89 -47.19
CA PRO A 245 -4.05 7.79 -46.83
C PRO A 245 -2.73 8.22 -46.16
N PHE A 246 -2.23 9.42 -46.45
CA PHE A 246 -1.02 9.97 -45.84
C PHE A 246 -1.21 10.47 -44.39
N ASP A 247 -2.45 10.58 -43.92
CA ASP A 247 -2.77 11.00 -42.56
C ASP A 247 -2.76 9.83 -41.57
N VAL A 248 -2.86 8.60 -42.06
CA VAL A 248 -2.87 7.40 -41.21
C VAL A 248 -1.60 7.35 -40.35
N GLY A 249 -1.79 7.17 -39.05
CA GLY A 249 -0.73 7.17 -38.05
C GLY A 249 -0.22 8.55 -37.66
N ARG A 250 -0.82 9.64 -38.15
CA ARG A 250 -0.44 11.03 -37.80
C ARG A 250 -1.54 11.72 -37.00
N ILE A 251 -1.14 12.66 -36.14
CA ILE A 251 -2.07 13.59 -35.47
C ILE A 251 -2.37 14.74 -36.43
N LEU A 252 -3.64 15.08 -36.55
CA LEU A 252 -4.09 16.21 -37.37
C LEU A 252 -4.37 17.42 -36.48
N GLN A 253 -3.89 18.58 -36.91
CA GLN A 253 -4.11 19.86 -36.25
C GLN A 253 -4.82 20.82 -37.20
N ALA A 254 -5.79 21.57 -36.69
CA ALA A 254 -6.40 22.68 -37.40
C ALA A 254 -6.21 23.99 -36.62
N ASP A 255 -5.63 24.98 -37.30
CA ASP A 255 -5.55 26.33 -36.78
C ASP A 255 -6.69 27.17 -37.34
N ILE A 256 -7.45 27.81 -36.45
CA ILE A 256 -8.61 28.66 -36.76
C ILE A 256 -8.27 30.09 -36.36
N VAL A 257 -8.21 31.00 -37.33
CA VAL A 257 -7.93 32.42 -37.11
C VAL A 257 -9.18 33.24 -37.36
N SER A 258 -9.58 34.04 -36.38
CA SER A 258 -10.74 34.95 -36.46
C SER A 258 -10.45 36.24 -35.71
N ASN A 259 -10.71 37.40 -36.32
CA ASN A 259 -10.52 38.73 -35.71
C ASN A 259 -9.14 38.93 -35.01
N GLY A 260 -8.07 38.35 -35.56
CA GLY A 260 -6.72 38.41 -35.00
C GLY A 260 -6.45 37.45 -33.83
N GLN A 261 -7.44 36.68 -33.39
CA GLN A 261 -7.28 35.61 -32.41
C GLN A 261 -7.08 34.27 -33.13
N LYS A 262 -6.13 33.46 -32.64
CA LYS A 262 -5.84 32.11 -33.14
C LYS A 262 -6.28 31.08 -32.12
N ALA A 263 -7.12 30.14 -32.55
CA ALA A 263 -7.46 28.93 -31.82
C ALA A 263 -6.86 27.72 -32.53
N THR A 264 -6.46 26.71 -31.78
CA THR A 264 -5.89 25.47 -32.32
C THR A 264 -6.68 24.30 -31.76
N VAL A 265 -7.11 23.41 -32.64
CA VAL A 265 -7.77 22.14 -32.29
C VAL A 265 -6.97 20.99 -32.90
N MET A 266 -6.94 19.86 -32.20
CA MET A 266 -6.17 18.67 -32.60
C MET A 266 -7.01 17.42 -32.40
N THR A 267 -6.70 16.37 -33.15
CA THR A 267 -7.22 15.03 -32.90
C THR A 267 -6.74 14.51 -31.54
N THR A 268 -7.55 13.65 -30.92
CA THR A 268 -7.29 13.03 -29.61
C THR A 268 -6.15 12.01 -29.72
N GLY A 269 -6.01 11.38 -30.88
CA GLY A 269 -4.93 10.48 -31.22
C GLY A 269 -4.53 10.53 -32.70
N PRO A 270 -3.67 9.58 -33.14
CA PRO A 270 -3.32 9.41 -34.54
C PRO A 270 -4.50 8.87 -35.37
N VAL A 271 -4.59 9.24 -36.64
CA VAL A 271 -5.64 8.71 -37.54
C VAL A 271 -5.47 7.21 -37.74
N GLU A 272 -6.51 6.44 -37.45
CA GLU A 272 -6.55 4.98 -37.62
C GLU A 272 -6.75 4.58 -39.09
N PRO A 273 -6.25 3.41 -39.51
CA PRO A 273 -6.58 2.85 -40.82
C PRO A 273 -8.08 2.54 -40.91
N GLY A 274 -8.67 2.79 -42.07
CA GLY A 274 -10.07 2.48 -42.34
C GLY A 274 -10.28 0.98 -42.50
N TRP A 275 -11.40 0.47 -41.99
CA TRP A 275 -11.82 -0.91 -42.22
C TRP A 275 -12.32 -1.01 -43.67
N PHE A 276 -11.56 -1.69 -44.53
CA PHE A 276 -12.01 -2.09 -45.87
C PHE A 276 -12.84 -3.37 -45.81
#